data_AF-A0A852ZFT4-F1
#
_entry.id   AF-A0A852ZFT4-F1
#
_cell.length_a   1.000
_cell.length_b   1.000
_cell.length_c   1.000
_cell.angle_alpha   90.00
_cell.angle_beta   90.00
_cell.angle_gamma   90.00
#
_symmetry.space_group_name_H-M   'P 1'
#
loop_
_entity.id
_entity.type
_entity.pdbx_description
1 polymer ?
#
loop_
_entity_poly.entity_id
_entity_poly.type
_entity_poly.pdbx_seq_one_letter_code
_entity_poly.pdbx_strand_id
1 'polypeptide(L)'
;MSQVEQARENAAKRADRSKRTAKPSTDAADLAAAHRARAAADQERAAWAAQHSQEIQSMERTAAGATEQQTMERSIEWTLPVQKFRLSAGYGRAGSMWSHLHTGQDFASPLGTPVYSVGNGEIIGAGWESAYSAFGNRIQVRHDDGTVTWYCHLSRYARRSGPVRAGTLIGYVGSTGNSSGPHLHFEVHPGGGTAIDPLPWLRQKGLL
;
A
#
# COMPACT_ATOMS: atom_id res chain seq x y z
N MET A 1 40.62 -27.57 21.45
CA MET A 1 40.06 -26.24 21.79
C MET A 1 39.21 -25.77 20.63
N SER A 2 38.01 -25.27 20.91
CA SER A 2 37.00 -24.92 19.89
C SER A 2 37.35 -23.61 19.17
N GLN A 3 36.98 -23.48 17.88
CA GLN A 3 37.16 -22.23 17.11
C GLN A 3 36.53 -21.00 17.80
N VAL A 4 35.48 -21.20 18.60
CA VAL A 4 34.80 -20.16 19.37
C VAL A 4 35.65 -19.71 20.57
N GLU A 5 36.43 -20.61 21.14
CA GLU A 5 37.33 -20.35 22.27
C GLU A 5 38.55 -19.54 21.81
N GLN A 6 39.10 -19.89 20.65
CA GLN A 6 40.18 -19.15 19.98
C GLN A 6 39.76 -17.71 19.61
N ALA A 7 38.52 -17.54 19.14
CA ALA A 7 37.97 -16.21 18.80
C ALA A 7 37.76 -15.33 20.03
N ARG A 8 37.32 -15.91 21.15
CA ARG A 8 37.15 -15.20 22.44
C ARG A 8 38.49 -14.80 23.04
N GLU A 9 39.49 -15.67 22.97
CA GLU A 9 40.83 -15.37 23.45
C GLU A 9 41.53 -14.29 22.62
N ASN A 10 41.33 -14.30 21.30
CA ASN A 10 41.83 -13.26 20.40
C ASN A 10 41.12 -11.92 20.59
N ALA A 11 39.82 -11.92 20.92
CA ALA A 11 39.07 -10.72 21.27
C ALA A 11 39.54 -10.13 22.62
N ALA A 12 39.81 -10.99 23.61
CA ALA A 12 40.36 -10.57 24.91
C ALA A 12 41.76 -9.94 24.77
N LYS A 13 42.65 -10.52 23.95
CA LYS A 13 43.99 -9.96 23.67
C LYS A 13 43.92 -8.63 22.90
N ARG A 14 42.92 -8.42 22.04
CA ARG A 14 42.66 -7.13 21.36
C ARG A 14 42.10 -6.06 22.31
N ALA A 15 41.22 -6.45 23.23
CA ALA A 15 40.67 -5.55 24.24
C ALA A 15 41.71 -5.12 25.29
N ASP A 16 42.64 -6.01 25.64
CA ASP A 16 43.75 -5.71 26.57
C ASP A 16 44.80 -4.78 25.94
N ARG A 17 45.12 -4.98 24.65
CA ARG A 17 45.96 -4.05 23.88
C ARG A 17 45.33 -2.65 23.75
N SER A 18 44.00 -2.56 23.76
CA SER A 18 43.25 -1.30 23.73
C SER A 18 43.17 -0.57 25.08
N LYS A 19 43.56 -1.21 26.19
CA LYS A 19 43.51 -0.64 27.55
C LYS A 19 44.86 -0.14 28.08
N ARG A 20 45.94 -0.25 27.30
CA ARG A 20 47.08 0.66 27.48
C ARG A 20 46.62 2.05 27.08
N THR A 21 46.24 2.83 28.08
CA THR A 21 46.09 4.28 27.98
C THR A 21 47.42 4.84 27.47
N ALA A 22 47.52 5.05 26.16
CA ALA A 22 48.52 5.96 25.64
C ALA A 22 48.20 7.31 26.29
N LYS A 23 49.07 7.75 27.22
CA LYS A 23 49.11 9.15 27.62
C LYS A 23 49.06 9.97 26.31
N PRO A 24 48.22 11.00 26.19
CA PRO A 24 48.35 11.92 25.06
C PRO A 24 49.77 12.46 25.14
N SER A 25 50.63 12.00 24.24
CA SER A 25 51.99 12.50 24.19
C SER A 25 51.92 13.93 23.67
N THR A 26 52.49 14.85 24.44
CA THR A 26 52.68 16.25 24.06
C THR A 26 53.87 16.41 23.13
N ASP A 27 54.41 15.29 22.62
CA ASP A 27 55.57 15.29 21.76
C ASP A 27 55.16 15.76 20.36
N ALA A 28 55.83 16.79 19.86
CA ALA A 28 55.44 17.47 18.62
C ALA A 28 55.41 16.49 17.42
N ALA A 29 56.24 15.44 17.47
CA ALA A 29 56.27 14.38 16.47
C ALA A 29 55.00 13.52 16.45
N ASP A 30 54.42 13.22 17.61
CA ASP A 30 53.24 12.37 17.75
C ASP A 30 51.96 13.12 17.36
N LEU A 31 51.86 14.40 17.72
CA LEU A 31 50.77 15.27 17.26
C LEU A 31 50.81 15.45 15.73
N ALA A 32 51.99 15.63 15.16
CA ALA A 32 52.16 15.72 13.71
C ALA A 32 51.79 14.39 13.01
N ALA A 33 52.09 13.24 13.63
CA ALA A 33 51.66 11.93 13.12
C ALA A 33 50.14 11.76 13.19
N ALA A 34 49.49 12.17 14.28
CA ALA A 34 48.03 12.13 14.42
C ALA A 34 47.32 13.05 13.41
N HIS A 35 47.85 14.25 13.17
CA HIS A 35 47.32 15.17 12.14
C HIS A 35 47.45 14.61 10.73
N ARG A 36 48.59 13.98 10.38
CA ARG A 36 48.76 13.32 9.08
C ARG A 36 47.82 12.14 8.91
N ALA A 37 47.61 11.34 9.95
CA ALA A 37 46.65 10.23 9.92
C ALA A 37 45.20 10.71 9.74
N ARG A 38 44.82 11.82 10.39
CA ARG A 38 43.52 12.47 10.20
C ARG A 38 43.35 12.96 8.76
N ALA A 39 44.35 13.66 8.23
CA ALA A 39 44.33 14.18 6.86
C ALA A 39 44.27 13.06 5.81
N ALA A 40 44.99 11.95 6.01
CA ALA A 40 44.93 10.78 5.14
C ALA A 40 43.52 10.13 5.16
N ALA A 41 42.94 9.96 6.34
CA ALA A 41 41.58 9.44 6.47
C ALA A 41 40.52 10.36 5.85
N ASP A 42 40.74 11.69 5.89
CA ASP A 42 39.87 12.67 5.25
C ASP A 42 40.02 12.65 3.72
N GLN A 43 41.22 12.46 3.19
CA GLN A 43 41.48 12.28 1.75
C GLN A 43 40.87 10.97 1.22
N GLU A 44 40.98 9.86 1.97
CA GLU A 44 40.35 8.60 1.61
C GLU A 44 38.82 8.69 1.60
N ARG A 45 38.22 9.38 2.59
CA ARG A 45 36.78 9.69 2.59
C ARG A 45 36.36 10.52 1.39
N ALA A 46 37.14 11.55 1.05
CA ALA A 46 36.86 12.42 -0.08
C ALA A 46 36.98 11.67 -1.43
N ALA A 47 37.99 10.82 -1.57
CA ALA A 47 38.17 9.97 -2.76
C ALA A 47 37.03 8.95 -2.91
N TRP A 48 36.60 8.32 -1.80
CA TRP A 48 35.45 7.42 -1.80
C TRP A 48 34.17 8.16 -2.19
N ALA A 49 33.91 9.34 -1.61
CA ALA A 49 32.74 10.15 -1.94
C ALA A 49 32.75 10.62 -3.40
N ALA A 50 33.91 10.98 -3.96
CA ALA A 50 34.05 11.35 -5.37
C ALA A 50 33.74 10.17 -6.31
N GLN A 51 34.31 9.00 -6.00
CA GLN A 51 34.12 7.78 -6.80
C GLN A 51 32.67 7.26 -6.76
N HIS A 52 31.97 7.43 -5.63
CA HIS A 52 30.60 6.95 -5.43
C HIS A 52 29.54 8.07 -5.57
N SER A 53 29.94 9.27 -5.98
CA SER A 53 29.04 10.43 -6.08
C SER A 53 27.83 10.18 -6.99
N GLN A 54 28.04 9.53 -8.15
CA GLN A 54 26.96 9.21 -9.08
C GLN A 54 25.98 8.17 -8.52
N GLU A 55 26.48 7.18 -7.78
CA GLU A 55 25.68 6.13 -7.18
C GLU A 55 24.84 6.69 -6.02
N ILE A 56 25.45 7.49 -5.13
CA ILE A 56 24.74 8.20 -4.06
C ILE A 56 23.64 9.11 -4.65
N GLN A 57 23.97 9.93 -5.66
CA GLN A 57 22.97 10.77 -6.33
C GLN A 57 21.86 9.95 -7.00
N SER A 58 22.17 8.76 -7.54
CA SER A 58 21.15 7.88 -8.13
C SER A 58 20.21 7.33 -7.06
N MET A 59 20.74 6.88 -5.92
CA MET A 59 19.94 6.38 -4.80
C MET A 59 19.08 7.48 -4.18
N GLU A 60 19.63 8.69 -4.04
CA GLU A 60 18.89 9.86 -3.56
C GLU A 60 17.75 10.25 -4.52
N ARG A 61 17.98 10.24 -5.84
CA ARG A 61 16.91 10.48 -6.83
C ARG A 61 15.85 9.38 -6.80
N THR A 62 16.24 8.11 -6.65
CA THR A 62 15.29 7.00 -6.52
C THR A 62 14.49 7.12 -5.22
N ALA A 63 15.14 7.48 -4.11
CA ALA A 63 14.47 7.73 -2.84
C ALA A 63 13.53 8.94 -2.90
N ALA A 64 13.94 10.04 -3.54
CA ALA A 64 13.11 11.22 -3.77
C ALA A 64 11.89 10.89 -4.66
N GLY A 65 12.09 10.17 -5.78
CA GLY A 65 11.00 9.74 -6.64
C GLY A 65 10.04 8.76 -5.97
N ALA A 66 10.55 7.83 -5.16
CA ALA A 66 9.71 6.95 -4.34
C ALA A 66 8.90 7.76 -3.30
N THR A 67 9.52 8.78 -2.70
CA THR A 67 8.84 9.67 -1.74
C THR A 67 7.73 10.46 -2.43
N GLU A 68 7.98 11.03 -3.62
CA GLU A 68 6.99 11.77 -4.43
C GLU A 68 5.81 10.89 -4.89
N GLN A 69 6.10 9.67 -5.34
CA GLN A 69 5.04 8.70 -5.68
C GLN A 69 4.22 8.35 -4.44
N GLN A 70 4.88 8.13 -3.31
CA GLN A 70 4.21 7.79 -2.06
C GLN A 70 3.38 8.97 -1.52
N THR A 71 3.80 10.23 -1.69
CA THR A 71 2.97 11.41 -1.35
C THR A 71 1.81 11.60 -2.32
N MET A 72 2.02 11.40 -3.62
CA MET A 72 0.94 11.47 -4.61
C MET A 72 -0.12 10.41 -4.33
N GLU A 73 0.28 9.15 -4.13
CA GLU A 73 -0.63 8.09 -3.74
C GLU A 73 -1.36 8.44 -2.44
N ARG A 74 -0.67 9.05 -1.46
CA ARG A 74 -1.28 9.55 -0.20
C ARG A 74 -2.31 10.65 -0.40
N SER A 75 -2.18 11.46 -1.44
CA SER A 75 -3.11 12.55 -1.77
C SER A 75 -4.36 12.12 -2.54
N ILE A 76 -4.37 10.92 -3.15
CA ILE A 76 -5.58 10.41 -3.79
C ILE A 76 -6.56 9.99 -2.69
N GLU A 77 -7.57 10.81 -2.46
CA GLU A 77 -8.62 10.51 -1.48
C GLU A 77 -9.67 9.55 -2.03
N TRP A 78 -10.02 9.70 -3.32
CA TRP A 78 -11.08 8.91 -3.95
C TRP A 78 -10.72 8.49 -5.37
N THR A 79 -11.24 7.34 -5.80
CA THR A 79 -11.12 6.84 -7.18
C THR A 79 -12.34 6.01 -7.58
N LEU A 80 -12.51 5.77 -8.88
CA LEU A 80 -13.55 4.88 -9.38
C LEU A 80 -13.22 3.41 -9.05
N PRO A 81 -14.23 2.58 -8.74
CA PRO A 81 -13.99 1.18 -8.38
C PRO A 81 -13.52 0.33 -9.57
N VAL A 82 -13.80 0.80 -10.80
CA VAL A 82 -13.36 0.20 -12.08
C VAL A 82 -13.02 1.33 -13.05
N GLN A 83 -11.93 1.21 -13.81
CA GLN A 83 -11.46 2.28 -14.71
C GLN A 83 -12.12 2.27 -16.10
N LYS A 84 -12.44 1.08 -16.64
CA LYS A 84 -13.07 0.92 -17.97
C LYS A 84 -14.39 0.20 -17.82
N PHE A 85 -15.49 0.92 -17.99
CA PHE A 85 -16.83 0.41 -17.76
C PHE A 85 -17.87 1.13 -18.62
N ARG A 86 -19.05 0.52 -18.68
CA ARG A 86 -20.30 1.18 -19.04
C ARG A 86 -21.26 1.07 -17.87
N LEU A 87 -21.96 2.15 -17.51
CA LEU A 87 -23.03 2.07 -16.52
C LEU A 87 -24.19 1.22 -17.07
N SER A 88 -24.65 0.22 -16.32
CA SER A 88 -25.80 -0.62 -16.69
C SER A 88 -27.00 -0.36 -15.77
N ALA A 89 -27.43 -1.32 -14.94
CA ALA A 89 -28.58 -1.09 -14.06
C ALA A 89 -28.19 -0.09 -12.96
N GLY A 90 -29.02 0.93 -12.77
CA GLY A 90 -28.85 1.95 -11.75
C GLY A 90 -29.65 1.66 -10.48
N TYR A 91 -29.34 2.39 -9.43
CA TYR A 91 -30.04 2.31 -8.14
C TYR A 91 -31.55 2.56 -8.30
N GLY A 92 -32.37 1.87 -7.52
CA GLY A 92 -33.82 2.04 -7.50
C GLY A 92 -34.55 1.39 -8.68
N ARG A 93 -33.87 0.67 -9.59
CA ARG A 93 -34.52 0.00 -10.71
C ARG A 93 -35.31 -1.23 -10.24
N ALA A 94 -36.56 -1.35 -10.67
CA ALA A 94 -37.41 -2.51 -10.41
C ALA A 94 -37.28 -3.58 -11.51
N GLY A 95 -37.56 -4.85 -11.17
CA GLY A 95 -37.57 -5.96 -12.13
C GLY A 95 -37.41 -7.32 -11.46
N SER A 96 -37.62 -8.39 -12.23
CA SER A 96 -37.62 -9.78 -11.73
C SER A 96 -36.27 -10.28 -11.19
N MET A 97 -35.18 -9.53 -11.42
CA MET A 97 -33.85 -9.85 -10.89
C MET A 97 -33.68 -9.44 -9.43
N TRP A 98 -34.60 -8.67 -8.86
CA TRP A 98 -34.49 -8.14 -7.50
C TRP A 98 -35.77 -8.43 -6.72
N SER A 99 -35.65 -8.74 -5.43
CA SER A 99 -36.83 -8.96 -4.57
C SER A 99 -37.66 -7.69 -4.38
N HIS A 100 -37.00 -6.53 -4.51
CA HIS A 100 -37.62 -5.21 -4.45
C HIS A 100 -37.02 -4.31 -5.55
N LEU A 101 -36.03 -3.49 -5.19
CA LEU A 101 -35.33 -2.58 -6.09
C LEU A 101 -33.84 -2.92 -6.12
N HIS A 102 -33.18 -2.52 -7.20
CA HIS A 102 -31.74 -2.57 -7.32
C HIS A 102 -31.08 -1.61 -6.31
N THR A 103 -30.21 -2.12 -5.44
CA THR A 103 -29.65 -1.42 -4.27
C THR A 103 -28.31 -0.74 -4.53
N GLY A 104 -27.81 -0.79 -5.76
CA GLY A 104 -26.52 -0.25 -6.13
C GLY A 104 -26.46 0.24 -7.56
N GLN A 105 -25.24 0.49 -8.02
CA GLN A 105 -24.93 0.83 -9.40
C GLN A 105 -24.09 -0.29 -10.02
N ASP A 106 -24.52 -0.75 -11.19
CA ASP A 106 -23.76 -1.74 -11.94
C ASP A 106 -22.79 -1.07 -12.91
N PHE A 107 -21.52 -1.50 -12.83
CA PHE A 107 -20.44 -1.13 -13.72
C PHE A 107 -20.14 -2.33 -14.62
N ALA A 108 -20.74 -2.38 -15.80
CA ALA A 108 -20.51 -3.43 -16.77
C ALA A 108 -19.07 -3.34 -17.30
N SER A 109 -18.31 -4.42 -17.15
CA SER A 109 -16.91 -4.53 -17.54
C SER A 109 -16.55 -6.01 -17.77
N PRO A 110 -15.54 -6.33 -18.60
CA PRO A 110 -15.15 -7.72 -18.85
C PRO A 110 -14.85 -8.52 -17.57
N LEU A 111 -15.10 -9.83 -17.63
CA LEU A 111 -14.72 -10.76 -16.57
C LEU A 111 -13.22 -10.62 -16.26
N GLY A 112 -12.88 -10.51 -14.98
CA GLY A 112 -11.49 -10.38 -14.54
C GLY A 112 -10.94 -8.95 -14.59
N THR A 113 -11.71 -7.94 -14.97
CA THR A 113 -11.29 -6.54 -14.82
C THR A 113 -10.93 -6.23 -13.36
N PRO A 114 -9.80 -5.55 -13.08
CA PRO A 114 -9.43 -5.13 -11.72
C PRO A 114 -10.50 -4.27 -11.03
N VAL A 115 -10.76 -4.56 -9.75
CA VAL A 115 -11.64 -3.79 -8.87
C VAL A 115 -10.83 -3.19 -7.74
N TYR A 116 -10.98 -1.87 -7.55
CA TYR A 116 -10.21 -1.09 -6.59
C TYR A 116 -11.09 -0.55 -5.47
N SER A 117 -10.51 -0.38 -4.28
CA SER A 117 -11.18 0.36 -3.21
C SER A 117 -11.32 1.83 -3.64
N VAL A 118 -12.52 2.37 -3.48
CA VAL A 118 -12.82 3.75 -3.91
C VAL A 118 -12.18 4.80 -3.03
N GLY A 119 -11.76 4.46 -1.81
CA GLY A 119 -11.26 5.41 -0.82
C GLY A 119 -10.41 4.74 0.25
N ASN A 120 -9.82 5.53 1.14
CA ASN A 120 -9.09 5.01 2.30
C ASN A 120 -10.04 4.32 3.29
N GLY A 121 -9.57 3.25 3.93
CA GLY A 121 -10.37 2.52 4.91
C GLY A 121 -9.82 1.15 5.25
N GLU A 122 -10.71 0.27 5.70
CA GLU A 122 -10.40 -1.09 6.12
C GLU A 122 -11.39 -2.09 5.51
N ILE A 123 -10.89 -3.22 5.00
CA ILE A 123 -11.77 -4.32 4.60
C ILE A 123 -12.32 -4.99 5.86
N ILE A 124 -13.62 -4.81 6.10
CA ILE A 124 -14.34 -5.33 7.27
C ILE A 124 -15.07 -6.66 6.99
N GLY A 125 -15.11 -7.10 5.73
CA GLY A 125 -15.66 -8.40 5.36
C GLY A 125 -15.34 -8.78 3.92
N ALA A 126 -15.00 -10.05 3.69
CA ALA A 126 -14.77 -10.59 2.35
C ALA A 126 -15.13 -12.09 2.29
N GLY A 127 -16.17 -12.42 1.53
CA GLY A 127 -16.63 -13.80 1.44
C GLY A 127 -17.86 -13.96 0.57
N TRP A 128 -18.25 -15.22 0.42
CA TRP A 128 -19.51 -15.57 -0.21
C TRP A 128 -20.65 -15.27 0.76
N GLU A 129 -21.64 -14.50 0.33
CA GLU A 129 -22.80 -14.21 1.16
C GLU A 129 -23.71 -15.45 1.27
N SER A 130 -23.60 -16.20 2.36
CA SER A 130 -24.31 -17.47 2.56
C SER A 130 -25.61 -17.30 3.35
N ALA A 131 -26.68 -16.91 2.65
CA ALA A 131 -28.08 -17.22 2.98
C ALA A 131 -29.00 -16.85 1.80
N TYR A 132 -28.63 -15.80 1.04
CA TYR A 132 -29.38 -15.27 -0.09
C TYR A 132 -28.41 -14.81 -1.17
N SER A 133 -27.90 -15.73 -1.99
CA SER A 133 -26.70 -15.59 -2.84
C SER A 133 -26.70 -14.48 -3.91
N ALA A 134 -27.60 -13.49 -3.85
CA ALA A 134 -27.72 -12.41 -4.80
C ALA A 134 -26.37 -11.73 -5.08
N PHE A 135 -25.61 -11.37 -4.05
CA PHE A 135 -24.34 -10.65 -4.22
C PHE A 135 -23.13 -11.52 -4.60
N GLY A 136 -23.21 -12.84 -4.47
CA GLY A 136 -22.10 -13.76 -4.71
C GLY A 136 -20.87 -13.45 -3.85
N ASN A 137 -19.69 -13.42 -4.47
CA ASN A 137 -18.46 -12.99 -3.81
C ASN A 137 -18.48 -11.47 -3.59
N ARG A 138 -18.33 -11.06 -2.32
CA ARG A 138 -18.42 -9.66 -1.92
C ARG A 138 -17.24 -9.23 -1.05
N ILE A 139 -16.80 -7.99 -1.23
CA ILE A 139 -15.94 -7.27 -0.27
C ILE A 139 -16.72 -6.08 0.29
N GLN A 140 -16.54 -5.80 1.58
CA GLN A 140 -17.01 -4.60 2.26
C GLN A 140 -15.81 -3.79 2.76
N VAL A 141 -15.77 -2.50 2.43
CA VAL A 141 -14.75 -1.57 2.93
C VAL A 141 -15.42 -0.50 3.76
N ARG A 142 -14.98 -0.34 5.01
CA ARG A 142 -15.38 0.80 5.87
C ARG A 142 -14.36 1.91 5.72
N HIS A 143 -14.82 3.07 5.28
CA HIS A 143 -14.00 4.26 5.08
C HIS A 143 -13.86 5.07 6.37
N ASP A 144 -12.90 6.00 6.36
CA ASP A 144 -12.57 6.85 7.51
C ASP A 144 -13.75 7.75 7.96
N ASP A 145 -14.67 8.07 7.04
CA ASP A 145 -15.91 8.83 7.31
C ASP A 145 -17.08 7.97 7.82
N GLY A 146 -16.84 6.67 8.04
CA GLY A 146 -17.85 5.71 8.48
C GLY A 146 -18.73 5.14 7.36
N THR A 147 -18.59 5.60 6.11
CA THR A 147 -19.27 5.01 4.96
C THR A 147 -18.76 3.59 4.73
N VAL A 148 -19.67 2.66 4.44
CA VAL A 148 -19.31 1.30 4.02
C VAL A 148 -19.62 1.16 2.53
N THR A 149 -18.65 0.72 1.73
CA THR A 149 -18.84 0.42 0.31
C THR A 149 -18.79 -1.07 0.06
N TRP A 150 -19.69 -1.56 -0.79
CA TRP A 150 -19.78 -2.98 -1.14
C TRP A 150 -19.35 -3.20 -2.59
N TYR A 151 -18.60 -4.28 -2.81
CA TYR A 151 -18.08 -4.68 -4.11
C TYR A 151 -18.52 -6.12 -4.36
N CYS A 152 -19.54 -6.31 -5.19
CA CYS A 152 -20.25 -7.57 -5.33
C CYS A 152 -19.99 -8.25 -6.68
N HIS A 153 -20.48 -9.49 -6.81
CA HIS A 153 -20.36 -10.37 -7.97
C HIS A 153 -18.91 -10.70 -8.39
N LEU A 154 -17.94 -10.59 -7.48
CA LEU A 154 -16.52 -10.73 -7.82
C LEU A 154 -16.18 -12.14 -8.33
N SER A 155 -15.25 -12.26 -9.28
CA SER A 155 -14.75 -13.57 -9.71
C SER A 155 -13.77 -14.17 -8.70
N ARG A 156 -12.92 -13.31 -8.12
CA ARG A 156 -11.95 -13.66 -7.08
C ARG A 156 -11.53 -12.42 -6.27
N TYR A 157 -10.96 -12.67 -5.10
CA TYR A 157 -10.40 -11.66 -4.21
C TYR A 157 -8.91 -11.45 -4.48
N ALA A 158 -8.46 -10.20 -4.53
CA ALA A 158 -7.04 -9.86 -4.48
C ALA A 158 -6.60 -9.61 -3.03
N ARG A 159 -7.51 -9.05 -2.22
CA ARG A 159 -7.33 -8.82 -0.78
C ARG A 159 -8.64 -9.10 -0.06
N ARG A 160 -8.55 -9.67 1.14
CA ARG A 160 -9.73 -10.09 1.93
C ARG A 160 -9.83 -9.43 3.30
N SER A 161 -8.79 -8.75 3.74
CA SER A 161 -8.73 -8.07 5.04
C SER A 161 -7.63 -7.01 5.06
N GLY A 162 -7.68 -6.17 6.09
CA GLY A 162 -6.66 -5.17 6.39
C GLY A 162 -6.92 -3.80 5.75
N PRO A 163 -6.01 -2.84 5.98
CA PRO A 163 -6.15 -1.48 5.50
C PRO A 163 -6.05 -1.42 3.98
N VAL A 164 -6.82 -0.50 3.41
CA VAL A 164 -6.84 -0.18 1.99
C VAL A 164 -6.83 1.33 1.81
N ARG A 165 -6.34 1.74 0.65
CA ARG A 165 -6.31 3.13 0.19
C ARG A 165 -7.12 3.26 -1.09
N ALA A 166 -7.49 4.49 -1.45
CA ALA A 166 -8.04 4.74 -2.78
C ALA A 166 -7.12 4.13 -3.86
N GLY A 167 -7.68 3.33 -4.76
CA GLY A 167 -6.91 2.65 -5.82
C GLY A 167 -6.23 1.36 -5.38
N THR A 168 -6.42 0.90 -4.15
CA THR A 168 -5.92 -0.42 -3.74
C THR A 168 -6.69 -1.52 -4.44
N LEU A 169 -6.00 -2.43 -5.12
CA LEU A 169 -6.61 -3.59 -5.76
C LEU A 169 -7.19 -4.53 -4.69
N ILE A 170 -8.49 -4.76 -4.74
CA ILE A 170 -9.21 -5.59 -3.77
C ILE A 170 -9.82 -6.84 -4.39
N GLY A 171 -10.18 -6.81 -5.67
CA GLY A 171 -10.81 -7.94 -6.33
C GLY A 171 -10.82 -7.82 -7.84
N TYR A 172 -11.60 -8.68 -8.48
CA TYR A 172 -11.76 -8.70 -9.92
C TYR A 172 -13.23 -8.90 -10.28
N VAL A 173 -13.69 -8.18 -11.31
CA VAL A 173 -15.05 -8.28 -11.85
C VAL A 173 -15.39 -9.73 -12.14
N GLY A 174 -16.62 -10.11 -11.83
CA GLY A 174 -17.15 -11.45 -12.03
C GLY A 174 -18.60 -11.44 -12.47
N SER A 175 -19.23 -12.58 -12.28
CA SER A 175 -20.66 -12.80 -12.54
C SER A 175 -21.24 -13.80 -11.54
N THR A 176 -20.72 -13.80 -10.29
CA THR A 176 -21.15 -14.74 -9.25
C THR A 176 -22.42 -14.27 -8.56
N GLY A 177 -23.22 -15.20 -8.04
CA GLY A 177 -24.49 -14.86 -7.41
C GLY A 177 -25.58 -14.61 -8.45
N ASN A 178 -26.54 -13.74 -8.15
CA ASN A 178 -27.62 -13.38 -9.07
C ASN A 178 -27.16 -12.28 -10.02
N SER A 179 -26.52 -12.68 -11.12
CA SER A 179 -25.98 -11.77 -12.13
C SER A 179 -26.34 -12.26 -13.53
N SER A 180 -26.70 -11.34 -14.43
CA SER A 180 -27.02 -11.63 -15.84
C SER A 180 -25.82 -11.56 -16.78
N GLY A 181 -24.63 -11.23 -16.25
CA GLY A 181 -23.39 -11.17 -17.02
C GLY A 181 -22.29 -10.37 -16.29
N PRO A 182 -21.06 -10.31 -16.82
CA PRO A 182 -19.94 -9.66 -16.13
C PRO A 182 -20.17 -8.18 -15.80
N HIS A 183 -20.16 -7.86 -14.51
CA HIS A 183 -20.21 -6.49 -14.00
C HIS A 183 -19.74 -6.44 -12.54
N LEU A 184 -19.39 -5.24 -12.06
CA LEU A 184 -19.30 -4.94 -10.64
C LEU A 184 -20.63 -4.32 -10.20
N HIS A 185 -21.28 -4.92 -9.22
CA HIS A 185 -22.36 -4.27 -8.49
C HIS A 185 -21.77 -3.53 -7.28
N PHE A 186 -21.96 -2.22 -7.23
CA PHE A 186 -21.36 -1.34 -6.24
C PHE A 186 -22.44 -0.66 -5.41
N GLU A 187 -22.35 -0.78 -4.08
CA GLU A 187 -23.25 -0.10 -3.14
C GLU A 187 -22.48 0.87 -2.23
N VAL A 188 -23.19 1.90 -1.76
CA VAL A 188 -22.70 2.90 -0.82
C VAL A 188 -23.65 2.97 0.35
N HIS A 189 -23.14 2.75 1.56
CA HIS A 189 -23.90 2.74 2.82
C HIS A 189 -23.34 3.78 3.79
N PRO A 190 -23.84 5.02 3.77
CA PRO A 190 -23.41 6.05 4.73
C PRO A 190 -23.62 5.58 6.17
N GLY A 191 -22.60 5.71 7.02
CA GLY A 191 -22.63 5.22 8.40
C GLY A 191 -22.85 3.72 8.57
N GLY A 192 -22.72 2.92 7.49
CA GLY A 192 -23.05 1.49 7.47
C GLY A 192 -24.54 1.17 7.45
N GLY A 193 -25.40 2.17 7.19
CA GLY A 193 -26.86 2.01 7.15
C GLY A 193 -27.41 1.55 5.79
N THR A 194 -28.58 2.06 5.43
CA THR A 194 -29.24 1.76 4.16
C THR A 194 -28.42 2.24 2.97
N ALA A 195 -28.43 1.45 1.89
CA ALA A 195 -27.79 1.85 0.63
C ALA A 195 -28.41 3.13 0.07
N ILE A 196 -27.59 3.96 -0.58
CA ILE A 196 -28.01 5.13 -1.35
C ILE A 196 -27.60 4.98 -2.81
N ASP A 197 -28.11 5.84 -3.69
CA ASP A 197 -27.64 5.92 -5.08
C ASP A 197 -26.14 6.26 -5.12
N PRO A 198 -25.28 5.36 -5.67
CA PRO A 198 -23.85 5.61 -5.74
C PRO A 198 -23.46 6.73 -6.71
N LEU A 199 -24.25 7.02 -7.75
CA LEU A 199 -23.83 7.99 -8.78
C LEU A 199 -23.73 9.42 -8.24
N PRO A 200 -24.72 9.99 -7.52
CA PRO A 200 -24.56 11.29 -6.87
C PRO A 200 -23.38 11.32 -5.89
N TRP A 201 -23.18 10.25 -5.12
CA TRP A 201 -22.08 10.16 -4.15
C TRP A 201 -20.70 10.17 -4.83
N LEU A 202 -20.54 9.45 -5.94
CA LEU A 202 -19.32 9.46 -6.76
C LEU A 202 -19.07 10.82 -7.42
N ARG A 203 -20.12 11.49 -7.93
CA ARG A 203 -20.02 12.83 -8.52
C ARG A 203 -19.61 13.88 -7.50
N GLN A 204 -20.12 13.82 -6.28
CA GLN A 204 -19.72 14.73 -5.19
C GLN A 204 -18.22 14.64 -4.88
N LYS A 205 -17.58 13.51 -5.21
CA LYS A 205 -16.15 13.25 -5.05
C LYS A 205 -15.33 13.53 -6.31
N GLY A 206 -15.95 14.07 -7.37
CA GLY A 206 -15.29 14.45 -8.62
C GLY A 206 -14.90 13.28 -9.53
N LEU A 207 -15.56 12.13 -9.39
CA LEU A 207 -15.17 10.90 -10.10
C LEU A 207 -15.93 10.63 -11.41
N LEU A 208 -17.05 11.32 -11.65
CA LEU A 208 -17.97 11.10 -12.78
C LEU A 208 -18.49 12.41 -13.35
#